data_AF-G8ZGJ9-F1
#
_entry.id   AF-G8ZGJ9-F1
#
_cell.length_a   1.000
_cell.length_b   1.000
_cell.length_c   1.000
_cell.angle_alpha   90.00
_cell.angle_beta   90.00
_cell.angle_gamma   90.00
#
_symmetry.space_group_name_H-M   'P 1'
#
loop_
_entity.id
_entity.type
_entity.pdbx_description
1 polymer ?
#
loop_
_entity_poly.entity_id
_entity_poly.type
_entity_poly.pdbx_seq_one_letter_code
_entity_poly.pdbx_strand_id
1 'polypeptide(L)' 'MIIETAVPPEEIERIANGLNLEIKVLEKSKRRIPLWKIEIKGSKEDLEVFLERLKRARAGA' A
#
# COMPACT_ATOMS: atom_id res chain seq x y z
N MET A 1 -7.34 4.63 5.36
CA MET A 1 -7.64 4.44 3.92
C MET A 1 -7.58 2.96 3.61
N ILE A 2 -8.51 2.44 2.81
CA ILE A 2 -8.46 1.03 2.35
C ILE A 2 -8.16 1.05 0.86
N ILE A 3 -7.15 0.29 0.44
CA ILE A 3 -6.79 0.12 -0.97
C ILE A 3 -6.86 -1.33 -1.39
N GLU A 4 -7.23 -1.55 -2.64
CA GLU A 4 -7.13 -2.84 -3.31
C GLU A 4 -6.04 -2.75 -4.37
N THR A 5 -5.00 -3.58 -4.24
CA THR A 5 -3.82 -3.48 -5.08
C THR A 5 -3.27 -4.85 -5.42
N ALA A 6 -2.75 -5.03 -6.63
CA ALA A 6 -1.98 -6.21 -7.00
C ALA A 6 -0.56 -6.20 -6.40
N VAL A 7 -0.14 -5.05 -5.87
CA VAL A 7 1.15 -4.87 -5.18
C VAL A 7 1.11 -5.65 -3.85
N PRO A 8 2.08 -6.54 -3.59
CA PRO A 8 2.11 -7.32 -2.37
C PRO A 8 2.36 -6.43 -1.14
N PRO A 9 1.90 -6.86 0.05
CA PRO A 9 2.04 -6.07 1.29
C PRO A 9 3.50 -5.76 1.62
N GLU A 10 4.45 -6.66 1.33
CA GLU A 10 5.88 -6.43 1.55
C GLU A 10 6.41 -5.20 0.80
N GLU A 11 5.91 -4.98 -0.42
CA GLU A 11 6.28 -3.81 -1.23
C GLU A 11 5.61 -2.54 -0.70
N ILE A 12 4.37 -2.67 -0.20
CA ILE A 12 3.65 -1.58 0.47
C ILE A 12 4.37 -1.15 1.74
N GLU A 13 4.87 -2.09 2.55
CA GLU A 13 5.69 -1.84 3.73
C GLU A 13 7.02 -1.17 3.36
N ARG A 14 7.64 -1.57 2.24
CA ARG A 14 8.84 -0.89 1.71
C ARG A 14 8.56 0.56 1.30
N ILE A 15 7.42 0.82 0.65
CA ILE A 15 7.02 2.18 0.23
C ILE A 15 6.70 3.04 1.46
N ALA A 16 6.06 2.46 2.46
CA ALA A 16 5.76 3.09 3.74
C ALA A 16 6.97 3.20 4.68
N ASN A 17 8.14 2.69 4.29
CA ASN A 17 9.32 2.73 5.13
C ASN A 17 9.70 4.17 5.48
N GLY A 18 9.83 4.46 6.78
CA GLY A 18 10.09 5.81 7.29
C GLY A 18 8.87 6.72 7.40
N LEU A 19 7.66 6.20 7.21
CA LEU A 19 6.40 6.89 7.50
C LEU A 19 5.72 6.25 8.71
N ASN A 20 4.97 7.02 9.49
CA ASN A 20 4.24 6.50 10.65
C ASN A 20 2.87 5.95 10.23
N LEU A 21 2.89 4.88 9.42
CA LEU A 21 1.71 4.24 8.86
C LEU A 21 1.52 2.84 9.44
N GLU A 22 0.31 2.57 9.92
CA GLU A 22 -0.15 1.24 10.29
C GLU A 22 -0.73 0.55 9.06
N ILE A 23 -0.09 -0.52 8.61
CA ILE A 23 -0.50 -1.32 7.46
C ILE A 23 -1.10 -2.62 7.95
N LYS A 24 -2.33 -2.92 7.52
CA LYS A 24 -3.05 -4.13 7.89
C LYS A 24 -3.62 -4.81 6.65
N VAL A 25 -3.20 -6.05 6.40
CA VAL A 25 -3.78 -6.87 5.33
C VAL A 25 -5.13 -7.39 5.81
N LEU A 26 -6.20 -6.99 5.12
CA LEU A 26 -7.56 -7.42 5.41
C LEU A 26 -7.90 -8.70 4.66
N GLU A 27 -7.58 -8.77 3.38
CA GLU A 27 -7.96 -9.89 2.53
C GLU A 27 -6.98 -10.09 1.37
N LYS A 28 -6.83 -11.34 0.94
CA LYS A 28 -6.12 -11.72 -0.28
C LYS A 28 -7.07 -12.43 -1.23
N SER A 29 -7.35 -11.80 -2.37
CA SER A 29 -8.18 -12.38 -3.42
C SER A 29 -7.46 -13.55 -4.10
N LYS A 30 -8.12 -14.70 -4.23
CA LYS A 30 -7.61 -15.90 -4.93
C LYS A 30 -7.96 -15.87 -6.43
N ARG A 31 -7.82 -14.73 -7.09
CA ARG A 31 -7.99 -14.62 -8.55
C ARG A 31 -6.68 -14.97 -9.26
N ARG A 32 -6.74 -15.10 -10.60
CA ARG A 32 -5.58 -15.35 -11.48
C ARG A 32 -4.45 -14.33 -11.26
N ILE A 33 -4.82 -13.10 -10.85
CA ILE A 33 -3.91 -12.09 -10.29
C ILE A 33 -4.37 -11.83 -8.85
N PRO A 34 -3.52 -12.08 -7.83
CA PRO A 34 -3.90 -11.85 -6.44
C PRO A 34 -4.05 -10.36 -6.18
N LEU A 35 -5.22 -9.96 -5.70
CA LEU A 35 -5.46 -8.61 -5.19
C LEU A 35 -5.39 -8.63 -3.68
N TRP A 36 -4.66 -7.68 -3.13
CA TRP A 36 -4.49 -7.48 -1.71
C TRP A 36 -5.35 -6.31 -1.28
N LYS A 37 -6.26 -6.58 -0.34
CA LYS A 37 -7.04 -5.57 0.35
C LYS A 37 -6.28 -5.16 1.59
N ILE A 38 -5.79 -3.93 1.61
CA ILE A 38 -4.90 -3.43 2.65
C ILE A 38 -5.52 -2.16 3.25
N GLU A 39 -5.65 -2.14 4.57
CA GLU A 39 -5.98 -0.97 5.35
C GLU A 39 -4.70 -0.26 5.77
N ILE A 40 -4.63 1.03 5.50
CA ILE A 40 -3.52 1.90 5.85
C ILE A 40 -4.08 3.00 6.75
N LYS A 41 -3.57 3.09 7.98
CA LYS A 41 -3.92 4.15 8.93
C LYS A 41 -2.71 4.98 9.26
N GLY A 42 -2.92 6.27 9.47
CA GLY A 42 -1.86 7.20 9.84
C GLY A 42 -2.31 8.63 9.64
N SER A 43 -1.39 9.56 9.86
CA SER A 43 -1.63 10.98 9.67
C SER A 43 -1.88 11.30 8.20
N LYS A 44 -2.62 12.38 7.94
CA LYS A 44 -2.92 12.82 6.57
C LYS A 44 -1.63 13.09 5.78
N GLU A 45 -0.64 13.71 6.40
CA GLU A 45 0.67 14.02 5.80
C GLU A 45 1.41 12.74 5.37
N ASP A 46 1.49 11.73 6.24
CA ASP A 46 2.11 10.43 5.92
C ASP A 46 1.37 9.73 4.78
N LEU A 47 0.03 9.78 4.76
CA LEU A 47 -0.76 9.18 3.70
C LEU A 47 -0.52 9.86 2.34
N GLU A 48 -0.39 11.19 2.31
CA GLU A 48 -0.09 11.93 1.08
C GLU A 48 1.30 11.56 0.54
N VAL A 49 2.32 11.52 1.42
CA VAL A 49 3.68 11.10 1.04
C VAL A 49 3.70 9.66 0.57
N PHE A 50 2.98 8.76 1.23
CA PHE A 50 2.85 7.36 0.83
C PHE A 50 2.21 7.23 -0.56
N LEU A 51 1.14 7.95 -0.83
CA LEU A 51 0.47 7.91 -2.14
C LEU A 51 1.41 8.42 -3.25
N GLU A 52 2.20 9.45 -2.98
CA GLU A 52 3.20 9.95 -3.92
C GLU A 52 4.27 8.89 -4.21
N ARG A 53 4.82 8.26 -3.16
CA ARG A 53 5.80 7.17 -3.29
C ARG A 53 5.22 5.96 -4.03
N LEU A 54 3.98 5.57 -3.73
CA LEU A 54 3.27 4.47 -4.39
C LEU A 54 3.09 4.76 -5.88
N LYS A 55 2.76 6.01 -6.25
CA LYS A 55 2.62 6.42 -7.64
C LYS A 55 3.96 6.37 -8.38
N ARG A 56 5.05 6.84 -7.75
CA ARG A 56 6.41 6.75 -8.33
C ARG A 56 6.86 5.30 -8.51
N ALA A 57 6.64 4.44 -7.51
CA ALA A 57 6.97 3.02 -7.58
C ALA A 57 6.22 2.30 -8.71
N ARG A 58 4.97 2.70 -8.99
CA ARG A 58 4.18 2.16 -10.11
C ARG A 58 4.56 2.74 -11.48
N ALA A 59 5.05 3.98 -11.54
CA ALA A 59 5.37 4.65 -12.80
C ALA A 59 6.78 4.32 -13.34
N GLY A 60 7.63 3.68 -12.53
CA GLY A 60 8.98 3.26 -12.90
C GLY A 60 9.08 1.83 -13.45
N ALA A 61 7.97 1.19 -13.80
CA ALA A 61 7.91 -0.17 -14.35
C ALA A 61 7.37 -0.17 -15.78
#